data_AF-A0A7S2PNQ3-F1
#
_entry.id   AF-A0A7S2PNQ3-F1
#
_cell.length_a   1.000
_cell.length_b   1.000
_cell.length_c   1.000
_cell.angle_alpha   90.00
_cell.angle_beta   90.00
_cell.angle_gamma   90.00
#
_symmetry.space_group_name_H-M   'P 1'
#
loop_
_entity.id
_entity.type
_entity.pdbx_description
1 polymer ?
#
loop_
_entity_poly.entity_id
_entity_poly.type
_entity_poly.pdbx_seq_one_letter_code
_entity_poly.pdbx_strand_id
1 'polypeptide(L)'
;SIIVVEKLFEELERANHDITRKKVLQSCFSIRRNSYDAEVLIDELVAILDADKNYVPALLTLATLFKLDDETKARNTLKRLTKMPFNYSHGSAFEHAYLMLARIYTERDGKSNLARDLCEKCIHINESSYEAYNMLGLIEEKGQCFEQASRFYRKSWDLGKHMHPEGGFKLAYNLFRSKSYLEVIEVCDEVLMNHPGYEIIREDILNRSIMCLRP
;
A
#
# COMPACT_ATOMS: atom_id res chain seq x y z
N SER A 1 -1.10 22.28 2.00
CA SER A 1 -0.58 22.96 3.21
C SER A 1 -1.67 22.97 4.29
N ILE A 2 -1.30 23.14 5.56
CA ILE A 2 -2.22 23.12 6.73
C ILE A 2 -3.43 24.05 6.51
N ILE A 3 -3.13 25.24 6.01
CA ILE A 3 -4.09 26.31 5.70
C ILE A 3 -5.14 25.85 4.67
N VAL A 4 -4.79 24.97 3.73
CA VAL A 4 -5.73 24.47 2.72
C VAL A 4 -6.68 23.44 3.31
N VAL A 5 -6.20 22.60 4.23
CA VAL A 5 -7.03 21.58 4.90
C VAL A 5 -7.98 22.23 5.91
N GLU A 6 -7.49 23.23 6.67
CA GLU A 6 -8.32 24.01 7.60
C GLU A 6 -9.38 24.82 6.85
N LYS A 7 -9.01 25.48 5.74
CA LYS A 7 -9.99 26.16 4.86
C LYS A 7 -11.01 25.19 4.27
N LEU A 8 -10.60 23.99 3.87
CA LEU A 8 -11.53 22.96 3.39
C LEU A 8 -12.49 22.52 4.50
N PHE A 9 -12.03 22.42 5.75
CA PHE A 9 -12.90 22.12 6.89
C PHE A 9 -13.89 23.26 7.19
N GLU A 10 -13.46 24.52 7.09
CA GLU A 10 -14.35 25.69 7.19
C GLU A 10 -15.37 25.76 6.03
N GLU A 11 -14.98 25.39 4.82
CA GLU A 11 -15.88 25.31 3.67
C GLU A 11 -16.91 24.19 3.84
N LEU A 12 -16.51 23.05 4.41
CA LEU A 12 -17.41 21.95 4.77
C LEU A 12 -18.40 22.35 5.88
N GLU A 13 -18.00 23.19 6.83
CA GLU A 13 -18.90 23.78 7.85
C GLU A 13 -19.96 24.69 7.22
N ARG A 14 -19.59 25.50 6.22
CA ARG A 14 -20.51 26.42 5.53
C ARG A 14 -21.48 25.69 4.60
N ALA A 15 -21.12 24.49 4.13
CA ALA A 15 -21.90 23.71 3.17
C ALA A 15 -22.96 22.79 3.81
N ASN A 16 -23.14 22.78 5.15
CA ASN A 16 -24.08 21.89 5.84
C ASN A 16 -23.85 20.39 5.52
N HIS A 17 -22.60 20.00 5.26
CA HIS A 17 -22.25 18.59 5.07
C HIS A 17 -22.30 17.81 6.38
N ASP A 18 -22.63 16.52 6.27
CA ASP A 18 -22.81 15.55 7.36
C ASP A 18 -21.70 15.67 8.43
N ILE A 19 -22.09 16.09 9.64
CA ILE A 19 -21.23 16.25 10.82
C ILE A 19 -20.37 15.01 11.04
N THR A 20 -20.91 13.83 10.74
CA THR A 20 -20.24 12.53 10.83
C THR A 20 -19.01 12.46 9.92
N ARG A 21 -19.16 12.91 8.67
CA ARG A 21 -18.07 12.95 7.70
C ARG A 21 -16.95 13.88 8.14
N LYS A 22 -17.30 15.04 8.68
CA LYS A 22 -16.32 16.00 9.19
C LYS A 22 -15.51 15.40 10.33
N LYS A 23 -16.17 14.79 11.33
CA LYS A 23 -15.50 14.15 12.47
C LYS A 23 -14.49 13.10 12.01
N VAL A 24 -14.89 12.18 11.13
CA VAL A 24 -13.98 11.14 10.62
C VAL A 24 -12.78 11.73 9.86
N LEU A 25 -12.98 12.77 9.07
CA LEU A 25 -11.88 13.44 8.37
C LEU A 25 -10.92 14.13 9.34
N GLN A 26 -11.43 14.76 10.40
CA GLN A 26 -10.60 15.32 11.48
C GLN A 26 -9.80 14.21 12.17
N SER A 27 -10.43 13.08 12.49
CA SER A 27 -9.75 11.91 13.06
C SER A 27 -8.61 11.41 12.16
N CYS A 28 -8.86 11.27 10.85
CA CYS A 28 -7.83 10.88 9.89
C CYS A 28 -6.65 11.86 9.87
N PHE A 29 -6.95 13.16 9.94
CA PHE A 29 -5.94 14.21 9.95
C PHE A 29 -5.09 14.16 11.21
N SER A 30 -5.71 14.06 12.39
CA SER A 30 -5.02 13.97 13.68
C SER A 30 -4.09 12.75 13.75
N ILE A 31 -4.55 11.58 13.27
CA ILE A 31 -3.73 10.36 13.15
C ILE A 31 -2.50 10.62 12.27
N ARG A 32 -2.69 11.22 11.09
CA ARG A 32 -1.59 11.49 10.15
C ARG A 32 -0.56 12.46 10.70
N ARG A 33 -0.96 13.36 11.61
CA ARG A 33 -0.04 14.29 12.28
C ARG A 33 0.61 13.72 13.54
N ASN A 34 0.25 12.50 13.93
CA ASN A 34 0.64 11.91 15.21
C ASN A 34 0.32 12.84 16.40
N SER A 35 -0.82 13.54 16.32
CA SER A 35 -1.29 14.50 17.31
C SER A 35 -2.74 14.17 17.64
N TYR A 36 -2.93 13.15 18.48
CA TYR A 36 -4.23 12.63 18.87
C TYR A 36 -4.16 11.93 20.23
N ASP A 37 -5.29 11.85 20.90
CA ASP A 37 -5.52 10.92 22.00
C ASP A 37 -6.24 9.69 21.44
N ALA A 38 -5.63 8.51 21.58
CA ALA A 38 -6.14 7.29 20.97
C ALA A 38 -7.48 6.86 21.57
N GLU A 39 -7.66 6.99 22.88
CA GLU A 39 -8.88 6.55 23.56
C GLU A 39 -10.07 7.41 23.16
N VAL A 40 -9.89 8.74 23.20
CA VAL A 40 -10.91 9.70 22.75
C VAL A 40 -11.32 9.43 21.31
N LEU A 41 -10.34 9.19 20.43
CA LEU A 41 -10.63 8.96 19.01
C LEU A 41 -11.34 7.64 18.76
N ILE A 42 -11.00 6.59 19.51
CA ILE A 42 -11.70 5.31 19.46
C ILE A 42 -13.15 5.51 19.88
N ASP A 43 -13.41 6.18 21.00
CA ASP A 43 -14.76 6.40 21.52
C ASP A 43 -15.62 7.20 20.53
N GLU A 44 -15.06 8.25 19.92
CA GLU A 44 -15.74 9.02 18.88
C GLU A 44 -16.09 8.17 17.64
N LEU A 45 -15.15 7.36 17.16
CA LEU A 45 -15.35 6.49 16.00
C LEU A 45 -16.34 5.36 16.29
N VAL A 46 -16.31 4.80 17.51
CA VAL A 46 -17.26 3.78 17.96
C VAL A 46 -18.67 4.36 18.04
N ALA A 47 -18.84 5.56 18.60
CA ALA A 47 -20.15 6.22 18.65
C ALA A 47 -20.74 6.46 17.25
N ILE A 48 -19.91 6.79 16.26
CA ILE A 48 -20.33 6.90 14.85
C ILE A 48 -20.77 5.52 14.32
N LEU A 49 -20.02 4.47 14.61
CA LEU A 49 -20.32 3.10 14.16
C LEU A 49 -21.52 2.47 14.88
N ASP A 50 -21.88 2.95 16.06
CA ASP A 50 -23.12 2.56 16.74
C ASP A 50 -24.36 3.13 16.04
N ALA A 51 -24.26 4.34 15.52
CA ALA A 51 -25.31 4.98 14.72
C ALA A 51 -25.40 4.40 13.30
N ASP A 52 -24.25 4.22 12.63
CA ASP A 52 -24.15 3.53 11.33
C ASP A 52 -23.01 2.51 11.33
N LYS A 53 -23.40 1.26 11.56
CA LYS A 53 -22.49 0.10 11.59
C LYS A 53 -21.69 -0.08 10.31
N ASN A 54 -22.17 0.41 9.18
CA ASN A 54 -21.55 0.17 7.89
C ASN A 54 -20.90 1.44 7.31
N TYR A 55 -20.61 2.43 8.18
CA TYR A 55 -19.93 3.63 7.74
C TYR A 55 -18.45 3.35 7.42
N VAL A 56 -18.17 3.11 6.13
CA VAL A 56 -16.87 2.68 5.61
C VAL A 56 -15.71 3.61 6.03
N PRO A 57 -15.83 4.95 5.95
CA PRO A 57 -14.75 5.84 6.38
C PRO A 57 -14.36 5.65 7.84
N ALA A 58 -15.33 5.56 8.77
CA ALA A 58 -15.03 5.35 10.18
C ALA A 58 -14.37 3.99 10.44
N LEU A 59 -14.82 2.92 9.77
CA LEU A 59 -14.18 1.60 9.88
C LEU A 59 -12.71 1.63 9.42
N LEU A 60 -12.40 2.31 8.32
CA LEU A 60 -11.03 2.44 7.83
C LEU A 60 -10.16 3.27 8.78
N THR A 61 -10.69 4.39 9.29
CA THR A 61 -9.97 5.23 10.26
C THR A 61 -9.68 4.46 11.54
N LEU A 62 -10.67 3.72 12.06
CA LEU A 62 -10.51 2.89 13.26
C LEU A 62 -9.48 1.76 13.04
N ALA A 63 -9.52 1.10 11.88
CA ALA A 63 -8.51 0.11 11.53
C ALA A 63 -7.09 0.69 11.42
N THR A 64 -6.97 1.92 10.91
CA THR A 64 -5.69 2.64 10.80
C THR A 64 -5.14 2.97 12.18
N LEU A 65 -6.01 3.41 13.10
CA LEU A 65 -5.65 3.68 14.48
C LEU A 65 -5.20 2.40 15.20
N PHE A 66 -5.99 1.32 15.10
CA PHE A 66 -5.61 0.04 15.70
C PHE A 66 -4.32 -0.54 15.14
N LYS A 67 -3.98 -0.29 13.86
CA LYS A 67 -2.73 -0.81 13.28
C LYS A 67 -1.49 -0.31 14.04
N LEU A 68 -1.57 0.83 14.71
CA LEU A 68 -0.46 1.42 15.47
C LEU A 68 -0.27 0.79 16.86
N ASP A 69 -1.29 0.12 17.39
CA ASP A 69 -1.33 -0.37 18.78
C ASP A 69 -1.60 -1.90 18.86
N ASP A 70 -2.62 -2.37 18.14
CA ASP A 70 -3.08 -3.76 18.15
C ASP A 70 -3.44 -4.24 16.72
N GLU A 71 -2.50 -4.97 16.10
CA GLU A 71 -2.68 -5.55 14.77
C GLU A 71 -3.88 -6.52 14.71
N THR A 72 -4.25 -7.19 15.81
CA THR A 72 -5.39 -8.11 15.83
C THR A 72 -6.71 -7.37 15.73
N LYS A 73 -6.88 -6.27 16.47
CA LYS A 73 -8.06 -5.39 16.32
C LYS A 73 -8.12 -4.76 14.93
N ALA A 74 -6.98 -4.31 14.40
CA ALA A 74 -6.89 -3.76 13.05
C ALA A 74 -7.34 -4.79 12.00
N ARG A 75 -6.78 -5.99 12.05
CA ARG A 75 -7.14 -7.09 11.15
C ARG A 75 -8.62 -7.46 11.23
N ASN A 76 -9.20 -7.54 12.43
CA ASN A 76 -10.61 -7.87 12.58
C ASN A 76 -11.52 -6.80 11.98
N THR A 77 -11.18 -5.53 12.17
CA THR A 77 -11.90 -4.38 11.59
C THR A 77 -11.78 -4.38 10.06
N LEU A 78 -10.59 -4.61 9.51
CA LEU A 78 -10.37 -4.71 8.07
C LEU A 78 -11.09 -5.92 7.46
N LYS A 79 -11.11 -7.08 8.13
CA LYS A 79 -11.87 -8.25 7.68
C LYS A 79 -13.37 -7.98 7.59
N ARG A 80 -13.91 -7.15 8.48
CA ARG A 80 -15.31 -6.69 8.41
C ARG A 80 -15.51 -5.80 7.18
N LEU A 81 -14.70 -4.75 7.04
CA LEU A 81 -14.79 -3.79 5.93
C LEU A 81 -14.70 -4.48 4.57
N THR A 82 -13.69 -5.34 4.39
CA THR A 82 -13.43 -6.02 3.10
C THR A 82 -14.48 -7.06 2.69
N LYS A 83 -15.38 -7.45 3.60
CA LYS A 83 -16.52 -8.33 3.31
C LYS A 83 -17.82 -7.58 3.00
N MET A 84 -17.85 -6.27 3.20
CA MET A 84 -19.01 -5.44 2.86
C MET A 84 -19.20 -5.37 1.34
N PRO A 85 -20.44 -5.15 0.86
CA PRO A 85 -20.65 -4.90 -0.57
C PRO A 85 -19.84 -3.68 -1.00
N PHE A 86 -19.19 -3.79 -2.15
CA PHE A 86 -18.38 -2.72 -2.70
C PHE A 86 -19.24 -1.48 -2.97
N ASN A 87 -18.74 -0.31 -2.56
CA ASN A 87 -19.39 0.97 -2.78
C ASN A 87 -18.45 1.89 -3.57
N TYR A 88 -18.85 2.25 -4.79
CA TYR A 88 -18.10 3.13 -5.68
C TYR A 88 -17.75 4.48 -5.04
N SER A 89 -18.63 5.04 -4.21
CA SER A 89 -18.40 6.32 -3.52
C SER A 89 -17.24 6.25 -2.51
N HIS A 90 -16.88 5.04 -2.07
CA HIS A 90 -15.82 4.77 -1.12
C HIS A 90 -14.72 3.88 -1.72
N GLY A 91 -14.57 3.87 -3.06
CA GLY A 91 -13.60 3.02 -3.76
C GLY A 91 -12.18 3.12 -3.19
N SER A 92 -11.68 4.34 -2.98
CA SER A 92 -10.36 4.57 -2.37
C SER A 92 -10.23 4.02 -0.95
N ALA A 93 -11.31 3.99 -0.16
CA ALA A 93 -11.29 3.41 1.17
C ALA A 93 -11.23 1.87 1.12
N PHE A 94 -11.93 1.25 0.17
CA PHE A 94 -11.82 -0.19 -0.09
C PHE A 94 -10.43 -0.56 -0.59
N GLU A 95 -9.86 0.21 -1.52
CA GLU A 95 -8.49 0.05 -2.01
C GLU A 95 -7.50 0.03 -0.83
N HIS A 96 -7.55 1.06 0.01
CA HIS A 96 -6.70 1.17 1.20
C HIS A 96 -6.90 -0.02 2.15
N ALA A 97 -8.14 -0.39 2.43
CA ALA A 97 -8.44 -1.51 3.33
C ALA A 97 -7.91 -2.85 2.79
N TYR A 98 -8.03 -3.10 1.48
CA TYR A 98 -7.46 -4.28 0.83
C TYR A 98 -5.94 -4.29 0.96
N LEU A 99 -5.28 -3.17 0.69
CA LEU A 99 -3.82 -3.07 0.79
C LEU A 99 -3.32 -3.27 2.23
N MET A 100 -3.97 -2.67 3.21
CA MET A 100 -3.62 -2.85 4.63
C MET A 100 -3.78 -4.30 5.08
N LEU A 101 -4.89 -4.95 4.74
CA LEU A 101 -5.14 -6.32 5.14
C LEU A 101 -4.21 -7.30 4.41
N ALA A 102 -3.92 -7.05 3.13
CA ALA A 102 -2.97 -7.82 2.36
C ALA A 102 -1.57 -7.75 2.99
N ARG A 103 -1.11 -6.57 3.40
CA ARG A 103 0.18 -6.40 4.10
C ARG A 103 0.25 -7.26 5.38
N ILE A 104 -0.78 -7.20 6.22
CA ILE A 104 -0.88 -8.03 7.43
C ILE A 104 -0.83 -9.53 7.10
N TYR A 105 -1.46 -9.96 6.00
CA TYR A 105 -1.42 -11.36 5.57
C TYR A 105 -0.08 -11.76 4.95
N THR A 106 0.63 -10.87 4.25
CA THR A 106 1.95 -11.15 3.70
C THR A 106 3.02 -11.34 4.78
N GLU A 107 2.84 -10.74 5.95
CA GLU A 107 3.72 -10.90 7.12
C GLU A 107 3.44 -12.21 7.89
N ARG A 108 2.31 -12.87 7.63
CA ARG A 108 1.89 -14.10 8.33
C ARG A 108 2.12 -15.34 7.48
N ASP A 109 2.73 -16.36 8.09
CA ASP A 109 2.97 -17.64 7.42
C ASP A 109 1.67 -18.31 6.96
N GLY A 110 1.69 -18.85 5.73
CA GLY A 110 0.57 -19.59 5.14
C GLY A 110 -0.64 -18.73 4.73
N LYS A 111 -0.55 -17.39 4.77
CA LYS A 111 -1.64 -16.47 4.38
C LYS A 111 -1.42 -15.76 3.04
N SER A 112 -0.40 -16.15 2.28
CA SER A 112 -0.04 -15.57 0.97
C SER A 112 -1.18 -15.55 -0.05
N ASN A 113 -1.99 -16.61 -0.11
CA ASN A 113 -3.14 -16.66 -1.04
C ASN A 113 -4.19 -15.60 -0.69
N LEU A 114 -4.50 -15.42 0.59
CA LEU A 114 -5.44 -14.37 1.01
C LEU A 114 -4.89 -12.97 0.73
N ALA A 115 -3.59 -12.77 0.87
CA ALA A 115 -2.94 -11.51 0.52
C ALA A 115 -3.03 -11.26 -0.99
N ARG A 116 -2.81 -12.28 -1.82
CA ARG A 116 -2.94 -12.22 -3.29
C ARG A 116 -4.36 -11.82 -3.70
N ASP A 117 -5.37 -12.51 -3.18
CA ASP A 117 -6.79 -12.22 -3.49
C ASP A 117 -7.17 -10.77 -3.18
N LEU A 118 -6.64 -10.21 -2.09
CA LEU A 118 -6.87 -8.81 -1.71
C LEU A 118 -6.16 -7.83 -2.65
N CYS A 119 -4.94 -8.14 -3.09
CA CYS A 119 -4.23 -7.33 -4.08
C CYS A 119 -4.95 -7.34 -5.43
N GLU A 120 -5.48 -8.48 -5.87
CA GLU A 120 -6.25 -8.59 -7.12
C GLU A 120 -7.55 -7.78 -7.04
N LYS A 121 -8.26 -7.82 -5.91
CA LYS A 121 -9.43 -6.95 -5.68
C LYS A 121 -9.07 -5.46 -5.72
N CYS A 122 -7.91 -5.10 -5.16
CA CYS A 122 -7.39 -3.73 -5.21
C CYS A 122 -7.15 -3.30 -6.66
N ILE A 123 -6.48 -4.13 -7.47
CA ILE A 123 -6.21 -3.87 -8.89
C ILE A 123 -7.51 -3.76 -9.70
N HIS A 124 -8.51 -4.57 -9.39
CA HIS A 124 -9.80 -4.49 -10.08
C HIS A 124 -10.51 -3.13 -9.85
N ILE A 125 -10.27 -2.47 -8.72
CA ILE A 125 -10.79 -1.13 -8.44
C ILE A 125 -9.88 -0.06 -9.04
N ASN A 126 -8.57 -0.24 -8.92
CA ASN A 126 -7.56 0.70 -9.37
C ASN A 126 -6.41 -0.05 -10.07
N GLU A 127 -6.52 -0.17 -11.40
CA GLU A 127 -5.50 -0.82 -12.23
C GLU A 127 -4.15 -0.09 -12.22
N SER A 128 -4.11 1.15 -11.73
CA SER A 128 -2.88 1.94 -11.58
C SER A 128 -2.27 1.86 -10.18
N SER A 129 -2.78 0.97 -9.31
CA SER A 129 -2.28 0.82 -7.95
C SER A 129 -0.90 0.14 -7.92
N TYR A 130 0.17 0.94 -8.00
CA TYR A 130 1.55 0.42 -7.95
C TYR A 130 1.80 -0.35 -6.65
N GLU A 131 1.20 0.06 -5.53
CA GLU A 131 1.36 -0.63 -4.24
C GLU A 131 0.84 -2.06 -4.27
N ALA A 132 -0.29 -2.31 -4.95
CA ALA A 132 -0.86 -3.64 -5.11
C ALA A 132 0.07 -4.55 -5.92
N TYR A 133 0.62 -4.05 -7.03
CA TYR A 133 1.59 -4.79 -7.84
C TYR A 133 2.90 -5.06 -7.07
N ASN A 134 3.41 -4.10 -6.31
CA ASN A 134 4.58 -4.32 -5.46
C ASN A 134 4.33 -5.39 -4.39
N MET A 135 3.12 -5.46 -3.82
CA MET A 135 2.78 -6.53 -2.87
C MET A 135 2.62 -7.90 -3.53
N LEU A 136 2.05 -7.98 -4.74
CA LEU A 136 2.05 -9.22 -5.53
C LEU A 136 3.48 -9.69 -5.83
N GLY A 137 4.37 -8.77 -6.23
CA GLY A 137 5.79 -9.06 -6.43
C GLY A 137 6.43 -9.66 -5.17
N LEU A 138 6.17 -9.07 -4.00
CA LEU A 138 6.68 -9.57 -2.72
C LEU A 138 6.13 -10.96 -2.36
N ILE A 139 4.85 -11.22 -2.64
CA ILE A 139 4.23 -12.53 -2.39
C ILE A 139 4.89 -13.61 -3.26
N GLU A 140 5.11 -13.34 -4.54
CA GLU A 140 5.77 -14.27 -5.47
C GLU A 140 7.25 -14.46 -5.12
N GLU A 141 7.95 -13.39 -4.75
CA GLU A 141 9.35 -13.44 -4.31
C GLU A 141 9.53 -14.33 -3.08
N LYS A 142 8.65 -14.19 -2.07
CA LYS A 142 8.62 -15.08 -0.90
C LYS A 142 8.32 -16.54 -1.28
N GLY A 143 7.52 -16.74 -2.32
CA GLY A 143 7.25 -18.05 -2.92
C GLY A 143 8.37 -18.59 -3.80
N GLN A 144 9.48 -17.85 -3.97
CA GLN A 144 10.59 -18.15 -4.88
C GLN A 144 10.18 -18.21 -6.37
N CYS A 145 9.04 -17.63 -6.73
CA CYS A 145 8.55 -17.48 -8.09
C CYS A 145 9.15 -16.23 -8.75
N PHE A 146 10.48 -16.18 -8.89
CA PHE A 146 11.22 -14.96 -9.26
C PHE A 146 10.82 -14.37 -10.61
N GLU A 147 10.46 -15.19 -11.60
CA GLU A 147 10.00 -14.72 -12.91
C GLU A 147 8.64 -14.01 -12.82
N GLN A 148 7.71 -14.53 -12.02
CA GLN A 148 6.41 -13.87 -11.84
C GLN A 148 6.56 -12.63 -10.95
N ALA A 149 7.43 -12.68 -9.94
CA ALA A 149 7.78 -11.55 -9.11
C ALA A 149 8.34 -10.39 -9.94
N SER A 150 9.27 -10.66 -10.87
CA SER A 150 9.84 -9.62 -11.74
C SER A 150 8.78 -8.95 -12.62
N ARG A 151 7.81 -9.72 -13.17
CA ARG A 151 6.69 -9.14 -13.94
C ARG A 151 5.85 -8.17 -13.11
N PHE A 152 5.52 -8.53 -11.87
CA PHE A 152 4.75 -7.65 -10.99
C PHE A 152 5.56 -6.44 -10.52
N TYR A 153 6.83 -6.62 -10.16
CA TYR A 153 7.69 -5.49 -9.79
C TYR A 153 7.93 -4.54 -10.96
N ARG A 154 8.08 -5.03 -12.20
CA ARG A 154 8.19 -4.19 -13.39
C ARG A 154 6.95 -3.34 -13.57
N LYS A 155 5.76 -3.96 -13.54
CA LYS A 155 4.49 -3.22 -13.61
C LYS A 155 4.35 -2.18 -12.51
N SER A 156 4.71 -2.53 -11.27
CA SER A 156 4.72 -1.58 -10.15
C SER A 156 5.68 -0.42 -10.39
N TRP A 157 6.89 -0.68 -10.87
CA TRP A 157 7.93 0.33 -11.03
C TRP A 157 7.59 1.30 -12.16
N ASP A 158 7.03 0.78 -13.26
CA ASP A 158 6.52 1.57 -14.39
C ASP A 158 5.36 2.49 -13.95
N LEU A 159 4.40 1.97 -13.18
CA LEU A 159 3.29 2.76 -12.62
C LEU A 159 3.78 3.82 -11.62
N GLY A 160 4.83 3.50 -10.87
CA GLY A 160 5.56 4.44 -10.01
C GLY A 160 6.46 5.42 -10.77
N LYS A 161 6.46 5.39 -12.11
CA LYS A 161 7.25 6.24 -13.01
C LYS A 161 8.75 6.22 -12.69
N HIS A 162 9.23 5.06 -12.23
CA HIS A 162 10.62 4.83 -11.85
C HIS A 162 11.16 5.82 -10.80
N MET A 163 10.28 6.46 -10.02
CA MET A 163 10.63 7.54 -9.09
C MET A 163 11.55 7.08 -7.94
N HIS A 164 11.44 5.80 -7.57
CA HIS A 164 12.12 5.23 -6.41
C HIS A 164 13.09 4.13 -6.86
N PRO A 165 14.40 4.25 -6.54
CA PRO A 165 15.41 3.26 -6.94
C PRO A 165 15.19 1.90 -6.28
N GLU A 166 14.53 1.84 -5.12
CA GLU A 166 14.22 0.58 -4.43
C GLU A 166 13.30 -0.33 -5.25
N GLY A 167 12.40 0.25 -6.05
CA GLY A 167 11.54 -0.52 -6.96
C GLY A 167 12.36 -1.20 -8.05
N GLY A 168 13.29 -0.45 -8.66
CA GLY A 168 14.22 -0.96 -9.66
C GLY A 168 15.17 -2.01 -9.08
N PHE A 169 15.65 -1.81 -7.84
CA PHE A 169 16.48 -2.81 -7.15
C PHE A 169 15.75 -4.14 -6.95
N LYS A 170 14.49 -4.12 -6.46
CA LYS A 170 13.68 -5.35 -6.30
C LYS A 170 13.45 -6.05 -7.63
N LEU A 171 13.16 -5.28 -8.69
CA LEU A 171 13.01 -5.82 -10.04
C LEU A 171 14.31 -6.49 -10.50
N ALA A 172 15.43 -5.78 -10.44
CA ALA A 172 16.74 -6.27 -10.85
C ALA A 172 17.17 -7.51 -10.07
N TYR A 173 16.93 -7.53 -8.75
CA TYR A 173 17.16 -8.69 -7.90
C TYR A 173 16.37 -9.92 -8.39
N ASN A 174 15.06 -9.77 -8.64
CA ASN A 174 14.23 -10.90 -9.07
C ASN A 174 14.60 -11.38 -10.49
N LEU A 175 14.93 -10.47 -11.41
CA LEU A 175 15.45 -10.81 -12.73
C LEU A 175 16.79 -11.54 -12.66
N PHE A 176 17.68 -11.14 -11.74
CA PHE A 176 18.95 -11.84 -11.52
C PHE A 176 18.71 -13.26 -11.01
N ARG A 177 17.76 -13.44 -10.08
CA ARG A 177 17.37 -14.77 -9.56
C ARG A 177 16.72 -15.64 -10.63
N SER A 178 16.02 -15.07 -11.61
CA SER A 178 15.48 -15.78 -12.78
C SER A 178 16.48 -15.94 -13.94
N LYS A 179 17.73 -15.50 -13.77
CA LYS A 179 18.83 -15.54 -14.77
C LYS A 179 18.58 -14.70 -16.03
N SER A 180 17.70 -13.71 -15.96
CA SER A 180 17.42 -12.76 -17.04
C SER A 180 18.47 -11.63 -17.08
N TYR A 181 19.76 -11.98 -17.21
CA TYR A 181 20.87 -11.05 -16.97
C TYR A 181 20.91 -9.82 -17.89
N LEU A 182 20.40 -9.92 -19.12
CA LEU A 182 20.33 -8.78 -20.03
C LEU A 182 19.36 -7.71 -19.50
N GLU A 183 18.15 -8.12 -19.10
CA GLU A 183 17.16 -7.22 -18.50
C GLU A 183 17.65 -6.64 -17.17
N VAL A 184 18.46 -7.39 -16.41
CA VAL A 184 19.06 -6.87 -15.18
C VAL A 184 19.94 -5.67 -15.47
N ILE A 185 20.77 -5.73 -16.52
CA ILE A 185 21.67 -4.63 -16.89
C ILE A 185 20.85 -3.40 -17.27
N GLU A 186 19.82 -3.56 -18.11
CA GLU A 186 18.93 -2.46 -18.53
C GLU A 186 18.30 -1.75 -17.32
N VAL A 187 17.75 -2.52 -16.36
CA VAL A 187 17.14 -1.95 -15.15
C VAL A 187 18.18 -1.27 -14.26
N CYS A 188 19.37 -1.86 -14.09
CA CYS A 188 20.45 -1.25 -13.31
C CYS A 188 20.90 0.07 -13.91
N ASP A 189 21.08 0.12 -15.23
CA ASP A 189 21.51 1.32 -15.94
C ASP A 189 20.46 2.44 -15.83
N GLU A 190 19.17 2.11 -15.98
CA GLU A 190 18.08 3.06 -15.80
C GLU A 190 18.01 3.62 -14.37
N VAL A 191 18.15 2.76 -13.35
CA VAL A 191 18.23 3.20 -11.95
C VAL A 191 19.42 4.14 -11.72
N LEU A 192 20.61 3.77 -12.21
CA LEU A 192 21.83 4.56 -12.01
C LEU A 192 21.83 5.87 -12.81
N MET A 193 21.15 5.92 -13.95
CA MET A 193 20.98 7.15 -14.73
C MET A 193 20.12 8.17 -13.99
N ASN A 194 19.03 7.72 -13.36
CA ASN A 194 18.12 8.58 -12.58
C ASN A 194 18.65 8.86 -11.16
N HIS A 195 19.39 7.91 -10.58
CA HIS A 195 19.94 7.96 -9.22
C HIS A 195 21.40 7.50 -9.19
N PRO A 196 22.35 8.34 -9.65
CA PRO A 196 23.77 7.94 -9.74
C PRO A 196 24.40 7.51 -8.41
N GLY A 197 23.89 8.00 -7.28
CA GLY A 197 24.37 7.66 -5.94
C GLY A 197 23.84 6.34 -5.37
N TYR A 198 23.00 5.60 -6.09
CA TYR A 198 22.44 4.33 -5.63
C TYR A 198 23.40 3.16 -5.90
N GLU A 199 24.62 3.25 -5.35
CA GLU A 199 25.75 2.34 -5.64
C GLU A 199 25.49 0.87 -5.30
N ILE A 200 24.58 0.60 -4.36
CA ILE A 200 24.24 -0.77 -3.92
C ILE A 200 23.77 -1.63 -5.10
N ILE A 201 23.01 -1.07 -6.06
CA ILE A 201 22.58 -1.84 -7.24
C ILE A 201 23.74 -2.21 -8.15
N ARG A 202 24.79 -1.37 -8.19
CA ARG A 202 25.99 -1.63 -9.00
C ARG A 202 26.78 -2.79 -8.41
N GLU A 203 27.02 -2.75 -7.10
CA GLU A 203 27.83 -3.74 -6.37
C GLU A 203 27.14 -5.09 -6.26
N ASP A 204 25.88 -5.10 -5.84
CA ASP A 204 25.19 -6.34 -5.50
C ASP A 204 24.54 -7.04 -6.70
N ILE A 205 24.18 -6.28 -7.74
CA ILE A 205 23.40 -6.81 -8.87
C ILE A 205 24.14 -6.67 -10.19
N LEU A 206 24.50 -5.46 -10.63
CA LEU A 206 25.04 -5.22 -11.98
C LEU A 206 26.36 -5.96 -12.22
N ASN A 207 27.35 -5.76 -11.34
CA ASN A 207 28.67 -6.37 -11.48
C ASN A 207 28.58 -7.91 -11.50
N ARG A 208 27.74 -8.48 -10.65
CA ARG A 208 27.52 -9.93 -10.58
C ARG A 208 26.86 -10.46 -11.86
N SER A 209 25.88 -9.73 -12.39
CA SER A 209 25.18 -10.08 -13.63
C SER A 209 26.12 -10.10 -14.83
N ILE A 210 27.02 -9.11 -14.93
CA ILE A 210 28.04 -9.05 -15.99
C ILE A 210 28.98 -10.26 -15.91
N MET A 211 29.38 -10.67 -14.69
CA MET A 211 30.21 -11.87 -14.53
C MET A 211 29.49 -13.14 -15.00
N CYS A 212 28.18 -13.25 -14.82
CA CYS A 212 27.38 -14.39 -15.30
C CYS A 212 27.21 -14.45 -16.83
N LEU A 213 27.46 -13.35 -17.54
CA LEU A 213 27.41 -13.30 -19.01
C LEU A 213 28.76 -13.56 -19.69
N ARG A 214 29.85 -13.63 -18.91
CA ARG A 214 31.17 -13.96 -19.46
C ARG A 214 31.24 -15.45 -19.80
N PRO A 215 31.85 -15.83 -20.95
CA PRO A 215 31.99 -17.22 -21.37
C PRO A 215 32.74 -18.11 -20.37
#